data_AF-A0A5B1BBQ9-F1
#
_entry.id   AF-A0A5B1BBQ9-F1
#
_cell.length_a   1.000
_cell.length_b   1.000
_cell.length_c   1.000
_cell.angle_alpha   90.00
_cell.angle_beta   90.00
_cell.angle_gamma   90.00
#
_symmetry.space_group_name_H-M   'P 1'
#
loop_
_entity.id
_entity.type
_entity.pdbx_description
1 polymer ?
#
loop_
_entity_poly.entity_id
_entity_poly.type
_entity_poly.pdbx_seq_one_letter_code
_entity_poly.pdbx_strand_id
1 'polypeptide(L)'
;MKNNKLNYLSFLSFLILVLIIGCSEEDNLLENEGLVETENDLVLKSIMSWGFPKDVIEDNGDHYLVDDDIVFLKNQEYVSRQSSDAKQRRHQNLVIISNINIYINPGMNSDWQSASIQAIERWNAINSGLNLKITYSITNAHIEIMYDLQDPSVSLSSSSFGLGSWPTINGLPGKRIWVNPDFNSNSNCNKSITQNMRISNVQHELGHNLGITHTNSSFGTLIPGTPNTDSQSVMIGGNPCIIDNFSLGDIKAVTYLFPQPGLLQMRSWAHQQGDFWDDQIWLAGDFNGDGKDDFAKVFDDSGLASMDVHLSNGSSFSIHRWATKQGGIYGNEKWVTGDFNGDGKDDIAKAFPDSNSLAYFDVHISNGSSFSLEHWGTKQGGMYGNETWLSGDFNGDGKDDFAKVFQEDSHASFDVHVSNGTSFVIQRWATQQGGMYGNEKWVTGDFNGDGKDDFAKAFPDSNSLAYFDVHVSNGSSFSLEHWGAKQGGMYGNEIWMSGDFDGDGRDDFAKVFQDDSRASFDVHVSNGTNFAIQRWATRQGGMYGNENWAIGDFNGDGHDDFTKSFNNGGSANIDVHLKR
;
A
#
# COMPACT_ATOMS: atom_id res chain seq x y z
N MET A 1 33.91 -53.85 62.33
CA MET A 1 34.87 -54.96 62.24
C MET A 1 35.26 -55.17 60.78
N LYS A 2 36.57 -55.29 60.54
CA LYS A 2 37.27 -55.58 59.28
C LYS A 2 36.56 -56.56 58.32
N ASN A 3 36.54 -56.32 57.00
CA ASN A 3 37.53 -56.83 56.02
C ASN A 3 37.08 -56.74 54.53
N ASN A 4 38.00 -56.18 53.72
CA ASN A 4 38.54 -56.64 52.42
C ASN A 4 37.75 -56.69 51.08
N LYS A 5 38.26 -55.83 50.16
CA LYS A 5 38.81 -56.09 48.80
C LYS A 5 37.89 -56.51 47.64
N LEU A 6 37.92 -55.73 46.54
CA LEU A 6 38.54 -56.18 45.26
C LEU A 6 38.79 -55.03 44.23
N ASN A 7 40.06 -54.98 43.81
CA ASN A 7 40.83 -54.41 42.68
C ASN A 7 40.23 -53.94 41.32
N TYR A 8 40.82 -52.82 40.82
CA TYR A 8 41.35 -52.42 39.49
C TYR A 8 40.54 -52.57 38.17
N LEU A 9 40.44 -51.53 37.32
CA LEU A 9 41.42 -51.15 36.26
C LEU A 9 41.09 -49.79 35.55
N SER A 10 42.08 -49.28 34.82
CA SER A 10 42.34 -47.95 34.19
C SER A 10 41.28 -47.38 33.21
N PHE A 11 41.19 -46.07 32.93
CA PHE A 11 42.20 -45.22 32.23
C PHE A 11 41.99 -43.69 32.44
N LEU A 12 43.12 -42.98 32.58
CA LEU A 12 43.36 -41.52 32.57
C LEU A 12 42.98 -40.89 31.20
N SER A 13 42.72 -39.60 31.00
CA SER A 13 43.61 -38.47 31.34
C SER A 13 42.90 -37.11 31.20
N PHE A 14 43.53 -36.12 31.80
CA PHE A 14 43.07 -34.81 32.23
C PHE A 14 43.46 -33.67 31.26
N LEU A 15 42.68 -32.60 31.36
CA LEU A 15 42.79 -31.25 30.79
C LEU A 15 44.14 -30.56 31.05
N ILE A 16 44.62 -29.67 30.17
CA ILE A 16 45.43 -28.47 30.52
C ILE A 16 45.45 -27.45 29.35
N LEU A 17 45.37 -26.18 29.75
CA LEU A 17 45.31 -24.92 29.00
C LEU A 17 46.72 -24.30 28.88
N VAL A 18 47.14 -23.73 27.72
CA VAL A 18 48.27 -22.78 27.64
C VAL A 18 48.11 -21.77 26.49
N LEU A 19 48.28 -20.48 26.83
CA LEU A 19 48.47 -19.28 25.99
C LEU A 19 49.91 -19.15 25.47
N ILE A 20 50.12 -18.69 24.22
CA ILE A 20 51.41 -18.06 23.81
C ILE A 20 51.15 -16.98 22.73
N ILE A 21 51.76 -15.80 22.92
CA ILE A 21 52.05 -14.76 21.92
C ILE A 21 53.59 -14.59 21.87
N GLY A 22 54.16 -14.44 20.66
CA GLY A 22 55.23 -13.45 20.42
C GLY A 22 56.55 -13.88 19.77
N CYS A 23 56.81 -13.28 18.58
CA CYS A 23 58.09 -12.91 17.91
C CYS A 23 59.02 -14.02 17.35
N SER A 24 59.79 -13.88 16.26
CA SER A 24 60.08 -12.85 15.22
C SER A 24 61.06 -13.44 14.19
N GLU A 25 61.13 -12.96 12.93
CA GLU A 25 62.40 -12.78 12.18
C GLU A 25 62.24 -11.90 10.91
N GLU A 26 63.30 -11.14 10.60
CA GLU A 26 63.40 -9.97 9.70
C GLU A 26 63.71 -10.27 8.21
N ASP A 27 63.16 -9.39 7.35
CA ASP A 27 63.67 -8.70 6.15
C ASP A 27 64.51 -9.38 5.05
N ASN A 28 63.99 -9.23 3.82
CA ASN A 28 64.79 -8.77 2.68
C ASN A 28 63.96 -7.84 1.78
N LEU A 29 64.46 -6.62 1.60
CA LEU A 29 63.91 -5.54 0.78
C LEU A 29 64.32 -5.70 -0.70
N LEU A 30 63.36 -5.53 -1.61
CA LEU A 30 63.55 -4.89 -2.91
C LEU A 30 62.33 -4.00 -3.20
N GLU A 31 62.61 -2.91 -3.92
CA GLU A 31 61.98 -1.61 -3.82
C GLU A 31 60.54 -1.47 -4.37
N ASN A 32 59.90 -0.50 -3.73
CA ASN A 32 58.55 0.06 -3.85
C ASN A 32 58.28 0.78 -5.19
N GLU A 33 57.11 0.57 -5.79
CA GLU A 33 56.34 1.65 -6.40
C GLU A 33 54.85 1.52 -6.06
N GLY A 34 54.45 2.15 -4.94
CA GLY A 34 53.26 3.02 -4.91
C GLY A 34 51.93 2.38 -4.55
N LEU A 35 51.76 1.91 -3.31
CA LEU A 35 50.44 1.89 -2.68
C LEU A 35 50.47 2.81 -1.46
N VAL A 36 49.92 4.00 -1.62
CA VAL A 36 49.51 4.84 -0.48
C VAL A 36 48.24 4.19 0.07
N GLU A 37 48.38 3.41 1.13
CA GLU A 37 47.26 3.12 2.04
C GLU A 37 46.75 4.46 2.58
N THR A 38 45.53 4.85 2.19
CA THR A 38 44.79 5.91 2.90
C THR A 38 43.67 5.30 3.70
N GLU A 39 43.87 5.39 5.00
CA GLU A 39 42.89 5.30 6.06
C GLU A 39 41.78 6.36 5.84
N ASN A 40 40.75 6.06 5.01
CA ASN A 40 39.35 6.53 5.10
C ASN A 40 38.61 6.48 3.76
N ASP A 41 38.40 5.29 3.21
CA ASP A 41 37.32 5.12 2.24
C ASP A 41 36.04 4.64 2.96
N LEU A 42 35.22 5.62 3.37
CA LEU A 42 33.92 5.36 4.02
C LEU A 42 32.96 4.62 3.08
N VAL A 43 33.07 4.83 1.77
CA VAL A 43 32.22 4.16 0.77
C VAL A 43 32.62 2.69 0.67
N LEU A 44 33.91 2.37 0.58
CA LEU A 44 34.41 0.98 0.59
C LEU A 44 34.00 0.22 1.86
N LYS A 45 34.14 0.85 3.04
CA LYS A 45 33.69 0.27 4.31
C LYS A 45 32.18 0.00 4.30
N SER A 46 31.41 0.92 3.72
CA SER A 46 29.96 0.79 3.61
C SER A 46 29.56 -0.34 2.67
N ILE A 47 30.17 -0.42 1.49
CA ILE A 47 29.97 -1.51 0.51
C ILE A 47 30.21 -2.88 1.16
N MET A 48 31.35 -3.04 1.84
CA MET A 48 31.67 -4.28 2.54
C MET A 48 30.67 -4.59 3.67
N SER A 49 30.21 -3.57 4.40
CA SER A 49 29.20 -3.76 5.46
C SER A 49 27.83 -4.19 4.92
N TRP A 50 27.53 -3.90 3.65
CA TRP A 50 26.31 -4.31 2.99
C TRP A 50 26.37 -5.74 2.42
N GLY A 51 27.43 -6.49 2.73
CA GLY A 51 27.55 -7.92 2.40
C GLY A 51 28.19 -8.21 1.05
N PHE A 52 28.72 -7.20 0.36
CA PHE A 52 29.59 -7.42 -0.81
C PHE A 52 30.98 -7.85 -0.33
N PRO A 53 31.48 -9.04 -0.71
CA PRO A 53 32.81 -9.46 -0.33
C PRO A 53 33.88 -8.66 -1.09
N LYS A 54 35.10 -8.55 -0.55
CA LYS A 54 36.13 -7.66 -1.09
C LYS A 54 36.58 -8.05 -2.51
N ASP A 55 36.49 -9.33 -2.85
CA ASP A 55 36.87 -9.90 -4.15
C ASP A 55 35.92 -9.54 -5.29
N VAL A 56 34.73 -9.03 -5.00
CA VAL A 56 33.80 -8.50 -6.01
C VAL A 56 33.81 -6.97 -6.08
N ILE A 57 34.79 -6.30 -5.47
CA ILE A 57 34.89 -4.83 -5.46
C ILE A 57 36.15 -4.40 -6.21
N GLU A 58 35.97 -3.76 -7.36
CA GLU A 58 37.02 -3.16 -8.17
C GLU A 58 37.10 -1.65 -7.94
N ASP A 59 38.31 -1.13 -7.72
CA ASP A 59 38.57 0.30 -7.55
C ASP A 59 39.00 0.93 -8.88
N ASN A 60 38.13 1.75 -9.47
CA ASN A 60 38.36 2.44 -10.74
C ASN A 60 38.79 3.90 -10.55
N GLY A 61 39.29 4.26 -9.37
CA GLY A 61 39.77 5.60 -9.05
C GLY A 61 38.69 6.47 -8.41
N ASP A 62 37.76 7.01 -9.21
CA ASP A 62 36.69 7.91 -8.75
C ASP A 62 35.41 7.19 -8.29
N HIS A 63 35.31 5.89 -8.58
CA HIS A 63 34.20 5.02 -8.19
C HIS A 63 34.66 3.59 -7.90
N TYR A 64 33.82 2.84 -7.19
CA TYR A 64 33.91 1.38 -7.07
C TYR A 64 32.94 0.73 -8.05
N LEU A 65 33.41 -0.30 -8.76
CA LEU A 65 32.56 -1.26 -9.46
C LEU A 65 32.40 -2.49 -8.56
N VAL A 66 31.17 -2.89 -8.28
CA VAL A 66 30.83 -3.91 -7.27
C VAL A 66 29.95 -4.98 -7.90
N ASP A 67 30.27 -6.25 -7.65
CA ASP A 67 29.59 -7.43 -8.19
C ASP A 67 29.50 -7.42 -9.73
N ASP A 68 30.51 -6.80 -10.35
CA ASP A 68 30.71 -6.61 -11.78
C ASP A 68 29.73 -5.65 -12.50
N ASP A 69 28.67 -5.16 -11.84
CA ASP A 69 27.56 -4.41 -12.48
C ASP A 69 26.96 -3.25 -11.64
N ILE A 70 27.47 -2.95 -10.45
CA ILE A 70 27.03 -1.81 -9.62
C ILE A 70 28.14 -0.77 -9.44
N VAL A 71 27.83 0.50 -9.72
CA VAL A 71 28.74 1.62 -9.47
C VAL A 71 28.39 2.37 -8.16
N PHE A 72 29.41 2.56 -7.32
CA PHE A 72 29.39 3.45 -6.17
C PHE A 72 30.40 4.58 -6.35
N LEU A 73 29.92 5.79 -6.59
CA LEU A 73 30.78 6.98 -6.62
C LEU A 73 31.36 7.25 -5.23
N LYS A 74 32.68 7.49 -5.15
CA LYS A 74 33.37 7.72 -3.87
C LYS A 74 33.00 9.05 -3.19
N ASN A 75 32.38 9.97 -3.93
CA ASN A 75 31.97 11.29 -3.46
C ASN A 75 30.49 11.38 -3.02
N GLN A 76 29.80 10.24 -2.89
CA GLN A 76 28.39 10.19 -2.47
C GLN A 76 28.22 9.50 -1.12
N GLU A 77 27.18 9.91 -0.38
CA GLU A 77 26.73 9.24 0.83
C GLU A 77 25.61 8.25 0.51
N TYR A 78 25.68 7.06 1.12
CA TYR A 78 24.74 5.97 0.92
C TYR A 78 24.28 5.48 2.29
N VAL A 79 22.98 5.27 2.46
CA VAL A 79 22.39 4.85 3.74
C VAL A 79 21.67 3.51 3.56
N SER A 80 22.02 2.50 4.37
CA SER A 80 21.27 1.25 4.46
C SER A 80 20.34 1.26 5.68
N ARG A 81 19.07 0.91 5.49
CA ARG A 81 18.14 0.64 6.60
C ARG A 81 17.88 -0.86 6.68
N GLN A 82 17.98 -1.44 7.89
CA GLN A 82 17.59 -2.82 8.15
C GLN A 82 16.29 -2.90 8.94
N SER A 83 15.27 -3.56 8.39
CA SER A 83 14.19 -4.23 9.14
C SER A 83 13.54 -5.37 8.32
N SER A 84 13.26 -6.47 9.02
CA SER A 84 12.71 -7.82 8.70
C SER A 84 12.64 -8.42 7.28
N ASP A 85 13.26 -9.61 7.22
CA ASP A 85 12.98 -10.85 6.47
C ASP A 85 12.95 -10.91 4.94
N ALA A 86 12.53 -9.86 4.21
CA ALA A 86 12.51 -9.90 2.74
C ALA A 86 13.93 -9.88 2.11
N LYS A 87 14.08 -10.31 0.84
CA LYS A 87 15.34 -10.16 0.08
C LYS A 87 15.28 -9.23 -1.12
N GLN A 88 14.08 -8.93 -1.65
CA GLN A 88 13.93 -7.94 -2.71
C GLN A 88 14.13 -6.53 -2.15
N ARG A 89 14.95 -5.73 -2.83
CA ARG A 89 15.43 -4.44 -2.33
C ARG A 89 15.37 -3.37 -3.40
N ARG A 90 15.22 -2.13 -2.95
CA ARG A 90 15.19 -0.94 -3.79
C ARG A 90 16.27 0.07 -3.38
N HIS A 91 16.75 0.82 -4.35
CA HIS A 91 17.63 1.95 -4.16
C HIS A 91 16.90 3.09 -3.43
N GLN A 92 17.65 4.02 -2.81
CA GLN A 92 17.07 5.16 -2.08
C GLN A 92 16.34 6.15 -2.98
N ASN A 93 16.83 6.33 -4.21
CA ASN A 93 16.14 7.10 -5.26
C ASN A 93 15.19 6.17 -6.01
N LEU A 94 13.94 6.60 -6.16
CA LEU A 94 12.88 5.82 -6.80
C LEU A 94 12.46 6.46 -8.12
N VAL A 95 12.14 5.65 -9.11
CA VAL A 95 11.53 6.15 -10.35
C VAL A 95 10.06 6.44 -10.09
N ILE A 96 9.61 7.66 -10.41
CA ILE A 96 8.23 8.12 -10.15
C ILE A 96 7.42 8.34 -11.43
N ILE A 97 8.02 8.08 -12.60
CA ILE A 97 7.35 8.18 -13.90
C ILE A 97 7.03 6.78 -14.45
N SER A 98 5.86 6.65 -15.06
CA SER A 98 5.39 5.39 -15.65
C SER A 98 5.76 5.22 -17.13
N ASN A 99 5.79 6.31 -17.90
CA ASN A 99 6.11 6.26 -19.33
C ASN A 99 7.61 6.53 -19.53
N ILE A 100 8.36 5.49 -19.87
CA ILE A 100 9.82 5.57 -20.00
C ILE A 100 10.22 5.29 -21.44
N ASN A 101 10.69 6.34 -22.13
CA ASN A 101 11.30 6.20 -23.45
C ASN A 101 12.70 5.62 -23.36
N ILE A 102 12.98 4.58 -24.13
CA ILE A 102 14.25 3.86 -24.18
C ILE A 102 14.82 3.94 -25.59
N TYR A 103 16.05 4.43 -25.72
CA TYR A 103 16.78 4.47 -26.98
C TYR A 103 17.76 3.30 -27.03
N ILE A 104 17.66 2.46 -28.05
CA ILE A 104 18.60 1.37 -28.30
C ILE A 104 19.60 1.86 -29.34
N ASN A 105 20.88 1.85 -29.00
CA ASN A 105 21.92 2.38 -29.86
C ASN A 105 22.04 1.55 -31.16
N PRO A 106 21.90 2.16 -32.35
CA PRO A 106 21.92 1.44 -33.63
C PRO A 106 23.30 0.86 -33.98
N GLY A 107 24.36 1.25 -33.26
CA GLY A 107 25.70 0.66 -33.39
C GLY A 107 25.81 -0.73 -32.77
N MET A 108 24.81 -1.18 -32.02
CA MET A 108 24.75 -2.56 -31.51
C MET A 108 24.42 -3.54 -32.63
N ASN A 109 24.87 -4.79 -32.53
CA ASN A 109 24.49 -5.82 -33.50
C ASN A 109 23.01 -6.25 -33.35
N SER A 110 22.48 -6.96 -34.35
CA SER A 110 21.06 -7.36 -34.38
C SER A 110 20.64 -8.24 -33.21
N ASP A 111 21.53 -9.11 -32.72
CA ASP A 111 21.23 -10.03 -31.62
C ASP A 111 20.99 -9.27 -30.31
N TRP A 112 21.83 -8.26 -30.04
CA TRP A 112 21.73 -7.42 -28.86
C TRP A 112 20.58 -6.41 -28.96
N GLN A 113 20.34 -5.81 -30.12
CA GLN A 113 19.14 -4.98 -30.32
C GLN A 113 17.87 -5.79 -30.08
N SER A 114 17.79 -7.01 -30.63
CA SER A 114 16.66 -7.93 -30.42
C SER A 114 16.53 -8.34 -28.95
N ALA A 115 17.64 -8.55 -28.25
CA ALA A 115 17.63 -8.87 -26.82
C ALA A 115 17.10 -7.70 -25.98
N SER A 116 17.51 -6.46 -26.28
CA SER A 116 17.00 -5.27 -25.61
C SER A 116 15.50 -5.09 -25.80
N ILE A 117 14.99 -5.33 -27.02
CA ILE A 117 13.54 -5.28 -27.30
C ILE A 117 12.80 -6.32 -26.46
N GLN A 118 13.27 -7.57 -26.43
CA GLN A 118 12.64 -8.64 -25.66
C GLN A 118 12.72 -8.42 -24.14
N ALA A 119 13.80 -7.81 -23.64
CA ALA A 119 13.90 -7.43 -22.23
C ALA A 119 12.84 -6.37 -21.87
N ILE A 120 12.66 -5.35 -22.73
CA ILE A 120 11.62 -4.33 -22.59
C ILE A 120 10.22 -4.97 -22.61
N GLU A 121 9.99 -5.94 -23.51
CA GLU A 121 8.73 -6.69 -23.59
C GLU A 121 8.45 -7.48 -22.30
N ARG A 122 9.47 -8.13 -21.70
CA ARG A 122 9.31 -8.82 -20.42
C ARG A 122 8.88 -7.88 -19.31
N TRP A 123 9.50 -6.70 -19.22
CA TRP A 123 9.12 -5.68 -18.23
C TRP A 123 7.69 -5.18 -18.44
N ASN A 124 7.29 -4.91 -19.69
CA ASN A 124 5.93 -4.51 -20.03
C ASN A 124 4.88 -5.63 -19.88
N ALA A 125 5.31 -6.90 -19.86
CA ALA A 125 4.42 -8.04 -19.66
C ALA A 125 4.03 -8.24 -18.19
N ILE A 126 4.75 -7.62 -17.24
CA ILE A 126 4.32 -7.56 -15.85
C ILE A 126 3.11 -6.63 -15.78
N ASN A 127 2.04 -7.06 -15.13
CA ASN A 127 0.85 -6.25 -14.84
C ASN A 127 1.17 -5.14 -13.82
N SER A 128 1.99 -4.17 -14.22
CA SER A 128 2.49 -3.06 -13.42
C SER A 128 2.26 -1.73 -14.12
N GLY A 129 2.49 -0.65 -13.38
CA GLY A 129 2.37 0.70 -13.88
C GLY A 129 3.45 1.20 -14.83
N LEU A 130 4.37 0.34 -15.24
CA LEU A 130 5.42 0.68 -16.19
C LEU A 130 4.92 0.60 -17.63
N ASN A 131 5.37 1.56 -18.44
CA ASN A 131 5.18 1.58 -19.87
C ASN A 131 6.51 1.98 -20.53
N LEU A 132 7.33 0.99 -20.83
CA LEU A 132 8.62 1.14 -21.49
C LEU A 132 8.41 1.21 -23.00
N LYS A 133 8.80 2.31 -23.63
CA LYS A 133 8.61 2.55 -25.07
C LYS A 133 9.92 2.76 -25.79
N ILE A 134 10.12 2.08 -26.90
CA ILE A 134 11.28 2.32 -27.75
C ILE A 134 11.12 3.67 -28.46
N THR A 135 12.15 4.50 -28.39
CA THR A 135 12.27 5.75 -29.14
C THR A 135 13.49 5.69 -30.07
N TYR A 136 13.39 6.34 -31.22
CA TYR A 136 14.50 6.49 -32.17
C TYR A 136 15.23 7.84 -32.01
N SER A 137 14.86 8.62 -31.00
CA SER A 137 15.45 9.92 -30.68
C SER A 137 16.11 9.86 -29.31
N ILE A 138 17.45 9.96 -29.31
CA ILE A 138 18.24 10.00 -28.08
C ILE A 138 17.89 11.20 -27.17
N THR A 139 17.49 12.33 -27.76
CA THR A 139 17.08 13.52 -26.99
C THR A 139 15.77 13.32 -26.23
N ASN A 140 14.92 12.40 -26.69
CA ASN A 140 13.63 12.09 -26.07
C ASN A 140 13.70 10.84 -25.18
N ALA A 141 14.88 10.23 -25.04
CA ALA A 141 15.09 9.02 -24.27
C ALA A 141 15.36 9.36 -22.80
N HIS A 142 14.76 8.58 -21.90
CA HIS A 142 15.15 8.58 -20.49
C HIS A 142 16.31 7.61 -20.26
N ILE A 143 16.27 6.44 -20.93
CA ILE A 143 17.30 5.40 -20.85
C ILE A 143 17.93 5.20 -22.23
N GLU A 144 19.25 5.15 -22.30
CA GLU A 144 20.02 4.73 -23.47
C GLU A 144 20.67 3.37 -23.22
N ILE A 145 20.47 2.41 -24.12
CA ILE A 145 21.12 1.09 -24.12
C ILE A 145 22.19 1.10 -25.20
N MET A 146 23.44 0.80 -24.82
CA MET A 146 24.60 0.83 -25.72
C MET A 146 25.65 -0.20 -25.31
N TYR A 147 26.66 -0.43 -26.14
CA TYR A 147 27.85 -1.17 -25.69
C TYR A 147 28.72 -0.30 -24.79
N ASP A 148 29.38 -0.92 -23.83
CA ASP A 148 30.38 -0.30 -22.96
C ASP A 148 31.47 0.43 -23.78
N LEU A 149 32.02 -0.21 -24.82
CA LEU A 149 33.05 0.35 -25.70
C LEU A 149 32.63 1.64 -26.45
N GLN A 150 31.34 1.96 -26.47
CA GLN A 150 30.83 3.19 -27.08
C GLN A 150 30.85 4.38 -26.12
N ASP A 151 31.15 4.19 -24.83
CA ASP A 151 31.32 5.23 -23.82
C ASP A 151 32.74 5.18 -23.23
N PRO A 152 33.63 6.12 -23.58
CA PRO A 152 35.02 6.08 -23.15
C PRO A 152 35.22 6.30 -21.64
N SER A 153 34.18 6.68 -20.89
CA SER A 153 34.24 6.77 -19.43
C SER A 153 33.93 5.45 -18.71
N VAL A 154 33.57 4.40 -19.46
CA VAL A 154 33.25 3.09 -18.91
C VAL A 154 34.15 2.05 -19.58
N SER A 155 34.73 1.16 -18.77
CA SER A 155 35.49 0.02 -19.25
C SER A 155 35.08 -1.19 -18.42
N LEU A 156 34.25 -2.07 -18.99
CA LEU A 156 33.81 -3.26 -18.28
C LEU A 156 34.86 -4.37 -18.42
N SER A 157 35.07 -5.12 -17.34
CA SER A 157 35.96 -6.27 -17.35
C SER A 157 35.35 -7.39 -18.22
N SER A 158 36.16 -8.38 -18.62
CA SER A 158 35.63 -9.53 -19.36
C SER A 158 34.67 -10.40 -18.55
N SER A 159 34.58 -10.25 -17.22
CA SER A 159 33.61 -10.96 -16.38
C SER A 159 32.28 -10.23 -16.24
N SER A 160 32.26 -8.91 -16.41
CA SER A 160 31.05 -8.07 -16.35
C SER A 160 30.10 -8.30 -17.52
N PHE A 161 28.82 -8.42 -17.22
CA PHE A 161 27.76 -8.66 -18.21
C PHE A 161 27.20 -7.34 -18.72
N GLY A 162 26.95 -6.41 -17.82
CA GLY A 162 26.48 -5.08 -18.13
C GLY A 162 26.72 -4.16 -16.95
N LEU A 163 26.23 -2.94 -17.08
CA LEU A 163 26.21 -1.94 -16.03
C LEU A 163 25.02 -1.02 -16.22
N GLY A 164 24.19 -0.90 -15.19
CA GLY A 164 23.05 -0.01 -15.12
C GLY A 164 23.32 1.17 -14.19
N SER A 165 23.08 2.39 -14.67
CA SER A 165 23.07 3.57 -13.81
C SER A 165 21.85 3.60 -12.86
N TRP A 166 21.99 4.27 -11.71
CA TRP A 166 20.92 4.41 -10.72
C TRP A 166 19.91 5.54 -11.05
N PRO A 167 18.66 5.46 -10.53
CA PRO A 167 17.71 6.55 -10.61
C PRO A 167 18.24 7.85 -9.99
N THR A 168 17.78 8.96 -10.54
CA THR A 168 18.11 10.29 -10.05
C THR A 168 17.24 10.68 -8.85
N ILE A 169 17.72 11.64 -8.04
CA ILE A 169 16.95 12.17 -6.90
C ILE A 169 15.62 12.82 -7.30
N ASN A 170 15.49 13.25 -8.55
CA ASN A 170 14.27 13.87 -9.10
C ASN A 170 13.28 12.82 -9.65
N GLY A 171 13.54 11.54 -9.43
CA GLY A 171 12.64 10.44 -9.78
C GLY A 171 12.62 10.03 -11.25
N LEU A 172 13.63 10.42 -12.02
CA LEU A 172 13.89 9.88 -13.35
C LEU A 172 14.69 8.56 -13.25
N PRO A 173 14.49 7.60 -14.18
CA PRO A 173 15.28 6.37 -14.23
C PRO A 173 16.77 6.65 -14.48
N GLY A 174 17.59 5.63 -14.25
CA GLY A 174 18.99 5.61 -14.66
C GLY A 174 19.12 5.97 -16.13
N LYS A 175 20.09 6.81 -16.48
CA LYS A 175 20.22 7.36 -17.82
C LYS A 175 20.74 6.36 -18.86
N ARG A 176 21.53 5.37 -18.41
CA ARG A 176 22.27 4.46 -19.29
C ARG A 176 22.32 3.03 -18.78
N ILE A 177 22.39 2.12 -19.76
CA ILE A 177 22.77 0.73 -19.65
C ILE A 177 23.93 0.50 -20.62
N TRP A 178 25.06 0.04 -20.09
CA TRP A 178 26.21 -0.39 -20.87
C TRP A 178 26.24 -1.92 -20.91
N VAL A 179 26.21 -2.48 -22.12
CA VAL A 179 26.25 -3.92 -22.35
C VAL A 179 27.67 -4.31 -22.71
N ASN A 180 28.22 -5.33 -22.04
CA ASN A 180 29.43 -6.01 -22.52
C ASN A 180 29.02 -7.05 -23.58
N PRO A 181 29.34 -6.88 -24.87
CA PRO A 181 28.93 -7.84 -25.90
C PRO A 181 29.70 -9.16 -25.85
N ASP A 182 30.87 -9.18 -25.22
CA ASP A 182 31.88 -10.25 -25.30
C ASP A 182 32.25 -10.81 -23.92
N PHE A 183 31.35 -10.71 -22.94
CA PHE A 183 31.57 -11.26 -21.60
C PHE A 183 31.94 -12.75 -21.66
N ASN A 184 32.83 -13.19 -20.77
CA ASN A 184 33.40 -14.54 -20.76
C ASN A 184 32.40 -15.57 -20.20
N SER A 185 31.36 -15.84 -20.99
CA SER A 185 30.34 -16.85 -20.71
C SER A 185 30.92 -18.27 -20.55
N ASN A 186 32.07 -18.57 -21.15
CA ASN A 186 32.68 -19.88 -21.04
C ASN A 186 33.35 -20.11 -19.67
N SER A 187 33.96 -19.09 -19.06
CA SER A 187 34.50 -19.22 -17.69
C SER A 187 33.39 -19.25 -16.65
N ASN A 188 32.32 -18.48 -16.86
CA ASN A 188 31.30 -18.27 -15.83
C ASN A 188 30.13 -19.27 -15.96
N CYS A 189 29.76 -19.64 -17.18
CA CYS A 189 28.58 -20.47 -17.47
C CYS A 189 28.91 -21.78 -18.20
N ASN A 190 30.18 -22.01 -18.60
CA ASN A 190 30.63 -23.16 -19.37
C ASN A 190 29.85 -23.38 -20.69
N LYS A 191 29.38 -22.28 -21.32
CA LYS A 191 28.64 -22.29 -22.59
C LYS A 191 28.82 -20.95 -23.33
N SER A 192 28.64 -20.97 -24.65
CA SER A 192 28.60 -19.75 -25.47
C SER A 192 27.41 -18.85 -25.10
N ILE A 193 27.55 -17.55 -25.37
CA ILE A 193 26.47 -16.56 -25.16
C ILE A 193 25.23 -16.97 -25.96
N THR A 194 24.14 -17.24 -25.24
CA THR A 194 22.83 -17.55 -25.83
C THR A 194 21.96 -16.30 -25.93
N GLN A 195 20.91 -16.34 -26.77
CA GLN A 195 19.97 -15.22 -26.85
C GLN A 195 19.29 -14.92 -25.51
N ASN A 196 18.95 -15.95 -24.72
CA ASN A 196 18.35 -15.74 -23.40
C ASN A 196 19.30 -14.97 -22.46
N MET A 197 20.59 -15.29 -22.49
CA MET A 197 21.59 -14.58 -21.67
C MET A 197 21.69 -13.10 -22.06
N ARG A 198 21.55 -12.77 -23.35
CA ARG A 198 21.51 -11.37 -23.79
C ARG A 198 20.27 -10.66 -23.28
N ILE A 199 19.11 -11.32 -23.33
CA ILE A 199 17.84 -10.76 -22.83
C ILE A 199 17.93 -10.53 -21.32
N SER A 200 18.32 -11.56 -20.57
CA SER A 200 18.44 -11.52 -19.10
C SER A 200 19.43 -10.46 -18.63
N ASN A 201 20.53 -10.26 -19.35
CA ASN A 201 21.48 -9.18 -19.07
C ASN A 201 20.82 -7.81 -19.15
N VAL A 202 20.23 -7.45 -20.30
CA VAL A 202 19.54 -6.16 -20.42
C VAL A 202 18.36 -6.04 -19.45
N GLN A 203 17.66 -7.13 -19.17
CA GLN A 203 16.56 -7.18 -18.21
C GLN A 203 17.02 -6.85 -16.78
N HIS A 204 18.18 -7.37 -16.36
CA HIS A 204 18.80 -7.09 -15.06
C HIS A 204 19.18 -5.62 -14.95
N GLU A 205 19.89 -5.07 -15.95
CA GLU A 205 20.35 -3.68 -15.91
C GLU A 205 19.20 -2.67 -15.94
N LEU A 206 18.10 -3.02 -16.62
CA LEU A 206 16.85 -2.26 -16.52
C LEU A 206 16.33 -2.20 -15.08
N GLY A 207 16.47 -3.28 -14.31
CA GLY A 207 16.13 -3.30 -12.89
C GLY A 207 16.91 -2.25 -12.08
N HIS A 208 18.22 -2.12 -12.31
CA HIS A 208 19.02 -1.08 -11.67
C HIS A 208 18.60 0.33 -12.08
N ASN A 209 18.35 0.56 -13.38
CA ASN A 209 17.82 1.84 -13.88
C ASN A 209 16.44 2.18 -13.29
N LEU A 210 15.65 1.18 -12.92
CA LEU A 210 14.34 1.33 -12.27
C LEU A 210 14.44 1.37 -10.74
N GLY A 211 15.64 1.23 -10.17
CA GLY A 211 15.90 1.37 -8.74
C GLY A 211 15.74 0.09 -7.94
N ILE A 212 15.85 -1.09 -8.56
CA ILE A 212 15.90 -2.38 -7.86
C ILE A 212 17.37 -2.77 -7.64
N THR A 213 17.71 -3.23 -6.45
CA THR A 213 19.07 -3.66 -6.09
C THR A 213 19.15 -5.18 -5.97
N HIS A 214 20.36 -5.71 -5.82
CA HIS A 214 20.56 -7.16 -5.80
C HIS A 214 19.92 -7.86 -4.59
N THR A 215 19.33 -9.03 -4.83
CA THR A 215 18.66 -9.88 -3.82
C THR A 215 19.62 -10.67 -2.92
N ASN A 216 20.86 -10.89 -3.37
CA ASN A 216 21.94 -11.53 -2.61
C ASN A 216 22.81 -10.52 -1.83
N SER A 217 22.50 -9.22 -1.90
CA SER A 217 23.15 -8.19 -1.11
C SER A 217 22.24 -7.67 0.02
N SER A 218 22.79 -6.92 0.98
CA SER A 218 21.99 -6.15 1.94
C SER A 218 21.89 -4.66 1.60
N PHE A 219 22.38 -4.24 0.43
CA PHE A 219 22.30 -2.87 -0.04
C PHE A 219 20.89 -2.52 -0.54
N GLY A 220 20.39 -1.35 -0.11
CA GLY A 220 19.05 -0.88 -0.43
C GLY A 220 18.01 -1.17 0.67
N THR A 221 16.83 -0.60 0.49
CA THR A 221 15.67 -0.77 1.40
C THR A 221 14.83 -1.95 0.96
N LEU A 222 14.33 -2.76 1.89
CA LEU A 222 13.46 -3.89 1.55
C LEU A 222 12.13 -3.45 0.93
N ILE A 223 11.63 -4.24 -0.02
CA ILE A 223 10.35 -4.04 -0.69
C ILE A 223 9.28 -4.89 0.03
N PRO A 224 8.26 -4.28 0.66
CA PRO A 224 7.21 -5.01 1.39
C PRO A 224 6.47 -6.06 0.56
N GLY A 225 6.02 -7.14 1.21
CA GLY A 225 5.22 -8.21 0.60
C GLY A 225 5.99 -9.20 -0.28
N THR A 226 7.30 -8.99 -0.47
CA THR A 226 8.19 -9.87 -1.26
C THR A 226 8.76 -11.03 -0.41
N PRO A 227 9.17 -12.15 -1.04
CA PRO A 227 9.66 -13.32 -0.30
C PRO A 227 11.03 -13.10 0.36
N ASN A 228 11.29 -13.90 1.39
CA ASN A 228 12.53 -13.86 2.18
C ASN A 228 13.73 -14.48 1.45
N THR A 229 13.47 -15.23 0.39
CA THR A 229 14.48 -15.80 -0.50
C THR A 229 13.96 -15.80 -1.92
N ASP A 230 14.82 -15.45 -2.87
CA ASP A 230 14.46 -15.45 -4.28
C ASP A 230 15.67 -15.83 -5.14
N SER A 231 16.04 -17.12 -5.10
CA SER A 231 17.20 -17.63 -5.82
C SER A 231 17.02 -17.65 -7.34
N GLN A 232 15.83 -17.30 -7.84
CA GLN A 232 15.50 -17.21 -9.27
C GLN A 232 15.25 -15.75 -9.68
N SER A 233 15.49 -14.80 -8.79
CA SER A 233 15.33 -13.38 -9.07
C SER A 233 16.19 -12.99 -10.27
N VAL A 234 15.62 -12.18 -11.16
CA VAL A 234 16.41 -11.51 -12.19
C VAL A 234 17.47 -10.60 -11.59
N MET A 235 17.27 -10.10 -10.37
CA MET A 235 18.18 -9.22 -9.65
C MET A 235 19.13 -9.99 -8.72
N ILE A 236 19.54 -11.21 -9.07
CA ILE A 236 20.65 -11.88 -8.38
C ILE A 236 21.98 -11.42 -8.96
N GLY A 237 22.81 -10.75 -8.16
CA GLY A 237 24.13 -10.26 -8.56
C GLY A 237 25.14 -11.40 -8.71
N GLY A 238 26.14 -11.21 -9.57
CA GLY A 238 27.29 -12.12 -9.71
C GLY A 238 27.00 -13.52 -10.28
N ASN A 239 25.75 -13.88 -10.62
CA ASN A 239 25.42 -15.17 -11.25
C ASN A 239 24.40 -15.07 -12.40
N PRO A 240 24.83 -14.55 -13.55
CA PRO A 240 23.97 -14.33 -14.72
C PRO A 240 23.65 -15.60 -15.52
N CYS A 241 24.26 -16.74 -15.17
CA CYS A 241 24.13 -17.99 -15.93
C CYS A 241 22.80 -18.73 -15.70
N ILE A 242 22.11 -18.38 -14.61
CA ILE A 242 20.85 -18.98 -14.14
C ILE A 242 19.64 -18.05 -14.29
N ILE A 243 19.85 -16.80 -14.71
CA ILE A 243 18.79 -15.82 -14.86
C ILE A 243 17.97 -16.14 -16.12
N ASP A 244 16.68 -16.41 -15.93
CA ASP A 244 15.74 -16.65 -17.01
C ASP A 244 14.72 -15.52 -17.12
N ASN A 245 13.52 -15.68 -16.57
CA ASN A 245 12.47 -14.67 -16.53
C ASN A 245 12.19 -14.25 -15.08
N PHE A 246 11.33 -13.25 -14.89
CA PHE A 246 10.95 -12.77 -13.57
C PHE A 246 10.42 -13.89 -12.68
N SER A 247 10.93 -13.95 -11.45
CA SER A 247 10.36 -14.76 -10.38
C SER A 247 9.04 -14.15 -9.86
N LEU A 248 8.31 -14.88 -9.03
CA LEU A 248 7.17 -14.33 -8.30
C LEU A 248 7.58 -13.17 -7.35
N GLY A 249 8.80 -13.22 -6.80
CA GLY A 249 9.32 -12.16 -5.95
C GLY A 249 9.63 -10.90 -6.73
N ASP A 250 10.18 -11.04 -7.95
CA ASP A 250 10.42 -9.92 -8.85
C ASP A 250 9.10 -9.27 -9.27
N ILE A 251 8.10 -10.06 -9.69
CA ILE A 251 6.79 -9.55 -10.08
C ILE A 251 6.17 -8.73 -8.95
N LYS A 252 6.17 -9.26 -7.71
CA LYS A 252 5.68 -8.53 -6.53
C LYS A 252 6.45 -7.24 -6.27
N ALA A 253 7.78 -7.28 -6.41
CA ALA A 253 8.62 -6.10 -6.24
C ALA A 253 8.29 -5.02 -7.27
N VAL A 254 8.15 -5.40 -8.55
CA VAL A 254 7.80 -4.48 -9.64
C VAL A 254 6.41 -3.90 -9.46
N THR A 255 5.40 -4.72 -9.13
CA THR A 255 4.02 -4.22 -8.89
C THR A 255 3.91 -3.33 -7.66
N TYR A 256 4.76 -3.53 -6.65
CA TYR A 256 4.81 -2.65 -5.48
C TYR A 256 5.46 -1.30 -5.82
N LEU A 257 6.58 -1.31 -6.56
CA LEU A 257 7.31 -0.09 -6.92
C LEU A 257 6.60 0.72 -7.99
N PHE A 258 5.94 0.02 -8.90
CA PHE A 258 5.20 0.57 -10.02
C PHE A 258 3.78 0.00 -9.98
N PRO A 259 2.95 0.42 -9.01
CA PRO A 259 1.55 0.03 -9.00
C PRO A 259 0.90 0.53 -10.28
N GLN A 260 -0.04 -0.23 -10.84
CA GLN A 260 -0.81 0.18 -12.01
C GLN A 260 -1.42 1.58 -11.76
N PRO A 261 -1.00 2.66 -12.47
CA PRO A 261 -1.71 3.91 -12.41
C PRO A 261 -3.02 3.72 -13.16
N GLY A 262 -4.12 3.75 -12.40
CA GLY A 262 -5.45 3.77 -12.98
C GLY A 262 -6.25 2.52 -12.73
N LEU A 263 -6.10 1.85 -11.58
CA LEU A 263 -7.25 1.14 -11.01
C LEU A 263 -8.34 2.15 -10.65
N LEU A 264 -7.97 3.38 -10.27
CA LEU A 264 -8.93 4.47 -10.11
C LEU A 264 -8.78 5.55 -11.20
N GLN A 265 -9.91 6.01 -11.73
CA GLN A 265 -10.03 7.18 -12.60
C GLN A 265 -10.84 8.27 -11.91
N MET A 266 -10.17 9.36 -11.52
CA MET A 266 -10.87 10.56 -11.06
C MET A 266 -11.63 11.25 -12.19
N ARG A 267 -12.89 11.60 -11.92
CA ARG A 267 -13.75 12.44 -12.75
C ARG A 267 -14.45 13.47 -11.86
N SER A 268 -14.64 14.68 -12.39
CA SER A 268 -15.45 15.69 -11.70
C SER A 268 -16.89 15.58 -12.18
N TRP A 269 -17.81 15.29 -11.27
CA TRP A 269 -19.22 15.00 -11.57
C TRP A 269 -20.14 16.16 -11.22
N ALA A 270 -19.68 17.08 -10.35
CA ALA A 270 -20.42 18.28 -9.99
C ALA A 270 -19.50 19.50 -9.87
N HIS A 271 -19.93 20.61 -10.46
CA HIS A 271 -19.30 21.91 -10.33
C HIS A 271 -20.28 22.94 -9.78
N GLN A 272 -19.92 23.59 -8.68
CA GLN A 272 -20.68 24.68 -8.06
C GLN A 272 -22.16 24.33 -7.77
N GLN A 273 -22.43 23.14 -7.24
CA GLN A 273 -23.79 22.68 -6.96
C GLN A 273 -24.24 23.05 -5.55
N GLY A 274 -24.83 24.24 -5.43
CA GLY A 274 -25.32 24.77 -4.17
C GLY A 274 -24.21 25.30 -3.26
N ASP A 275 -24.64 25.90 -2.15
CA ASP A 275 -23.74 26.54 -1.19
C ASP A 275 -23.00 25.50 -0.32
N PHE A 276 -21.75 25.82 0.02
CA PHE A 276 -20.87 24.96 0.83
C PHE A 276 -20.31 25.72 2.04
N TRP A 277 -20.39 25.10 3.21
CA TRP A 277 -19.76 25.56 4.46
C TRP A 277 -19.42 24.37 5.35
N ASP A 278 -18.53 24.59 6.33
CA ASP A 278 -17.84 23.49 7.03
C ASP A 278 -18.74 22.65 7.95
N ASP A 279 -19.86 23.18 8.44
CA ASP A 279 -20.77 22.48 9.37
C ASP A 279 -21.78 21.53 8.67
N GLN A 280 -21.63 21.30 7.37
CA GLN A 280 -22.51 20.42 6.61
C GLN A 280 -22.13 18.95 6.77
N ILE A 281 -23.12 18.08 6.87
CA ILE A 281 -22.93 16.63 6.95
C ILE A 281 -23.19 16.06 5.57
N TRP A 282 -22.27 15.20 5.12
CA TRP A 282 -22.34 14.57 3.81
C TRP A 282 -22.37 13.05 3.97
N LEU A 283 -23.28 12.42 3.24
CA LEU A 283 -23.58 10.98 3.35
C LEU A 283 -23.82 10.41 1.93
N ALA A 284 -23.53 9.13 1.74
CA ALA A 284 -23.77 8.42 0.48
C ALA A 284 -24.77 7.28 0.68
N GLY A 285 -25.47 6.92 -0.40
CA GLY A 285 -26.42 5.81 -0.46
C GLY A 285 -27.38 5.92 -1.65
N ASP A 286 -28.03 4.83 -2.06
CA ASP A 286 -29.02 4.79 -3.13
C ASP A 286 -30.38 5.29 -2.62
N PHE A 287 -30.47 6.60 -2.39
CA PHE A 287 -31.69 7.22 -1.87
C PHE A 287 -32.86 7.09 -2.84
N ASN A 288 -32.61 6.89 -4.14
CA ASN A 288 -33.64 6.89 -5.17
C ASN A 288 -34.07 5.48 -5.65
N GLY A 289 -33.28 4.44 -5.33
CA GLY A 289 -33.56 3.04 -5.59
C GLY A 289 -33.30 2.65 -7.05
N ASP A 290 -32.39 3.32 -7.74
CA ASP A 290 -32.04 3.04 -9.14
C ASP A 290 -30.76 2.20 -9.31
N GLY A 291 -30.22 1.69 -8.21
CA GLY A 291 -29.00 0.89 -8.13
C GLY A 291 -27.73 1.68 -8.38
N LYS A 292 -27.75 3.01 -8.21
CA LYS A 292 -26.56 3.85 -8.15
C LYS A 292 -26.60 4.67 -6.87
N ASP A 293 -25.47 4.72 -6.19
CA ASP A 293 -25.38 5.56 -5.02
C ASP A 293 -25.43 7.04 -5.38
N ASP A 294 -26.08 7.78 -4.49
CA ASP A 294 -26.28 9.22 -4.53
C ASP A 294 -25.48 9.89 -3.40
N PHE A 295 -25.47 11.23 -3.37
CA PHE A 295 -24.81 11.97 -2.32
C PHE A 295 -25.74 12.97 -1.64
N ALA A 296 -25.96 12.85 -0.34
CA ALA A 296 -26.83 13.73 0.43
C ALA A 296 -26.04 14.71 1.28
N LYS A 297 -26.53 15.94 1.34
CA LYS A 297 -26.02 17.02 2.18
C LYS A 297 -27.08 17.45 3.18
N VAL A 298 -26.82 17.23 4.46
CA VAL A 298 -27.63 17.72 5.58
C VAL A 298 -27.04 19.00 6.13
N PHE A 299 -27.89 20.01 6.36
CA PHE A 299 -27.42 21.29 6.87
C PHE A 299 -28.45 21.97 7.78
N ASP A 300 -27.94 22.85 8.66
CA ASP A 300 -28.76 23.60 9.60
C ASP A 300 -29.50 24.76 8.90
N ASP A 301 -30.83 24.71 8.96
CA ASP A 301 -31.74 25.78 8.55
C ASP A 301 -32.55 26.28 9.75
N SER A 302 -31.88 27.10 10.57
CA SER A 302 -32.43 27.76 11.76
C SER A 302 -32.78 26.80 12.91
N GLY A 303 -31.87 25.89 13.25
CA GLY A 303 -32.00 24.85 14.25
C GLY A 303 -32.74 23.59 13.78
N LEU A 304 -33.03 23.49 12.48
CA LEU A 304 -33.76 22.38 11.87
C LEU A 304 -33.03 21.86 10.65
N ALA A 305 -33.05 20.54 10.41
CA ALA A 305 -32.32 19.93 9.32
C ALA A 305 -33.02 20.15 7.96
N SER A 306 -32.29 20.66 6.99
CA SER A 306 -32.68 20.63 5.58
C SER A 306 -31.70 19.74 4.81
N MET A 307 -32.17 19.09 3.74
CA MET A 307 -31.38 18.09 3.02
C MET A 307 -31.48 18.28 1.51
N ASP A 308 -30.33 18.39 0.87
CA ASP A 308 -30.19 18.36 -0.59
C ASP A 308 -29.57 17.03 -1.01
N VAL A 309 -30.18 16.35 -1.99
CA VAL A 309 -29.65 15.09 -2.57
C VAL A 309 -29.11 15.38 -3.96
N HIS A 310 -27.88 14.99 -4.19
CA HIS A 310 -27.18 14.97 -5.46
C HIS A 310 -27.37 13.59 -6.08
N LEU A 311 -28.38 13.49 -6.97
CA LEU A 311 -28.75 12.26 -7.64
C LEU A 311 -27.75 11.92 -8.73
N SER A 312 -27.19 10.71 -8.68
CA SER A 312 -26.30 10.17 -9.70
C SER A 312 -27.06 9.74 -10.95
N ASN A 313 -26.39 9.85 -12.10
CA ASN A 313 -26.80 9.16 -13.33
C ASN A 313 -25.68 8.27 -13.90
N GLY A 314 -24.70 7.94 -13.06
CA GLY A 314 -23.50 7.19 -13.40
C GLY A 314 -22.43 7.94 -14.16
N SER A 315 -22.57 9.26 -14.30
CA SER A 315 -21.53 10.11 -14.91
C SER A 315 -21.52 11.56 -14.42
N SER A 316 -22.53 11.97 -13.67
CA SER A 316 -22.72 13.33 -13.14
C SER A 316 -23.78 13.32 -12.04
N PHE A 317 -23.83 14.40 -11.26
CA PHE A 317 -24.86 14.60 -10.24
C PHE A 317 -25.87 15.70 -10.61
N SER A 318 -27.10 15.57 -10.12
CA SER A 318 -28.13 16.62 -10.15
C SER A 318 -28.71 16.88 -8.76
N ILE A 319 -28.80 18.15 -8.35
CA ILE A 319 -29.17 18.51 -6.97
C ILE A 319 -30.67 18.77 -6.80
N HIS A 320 -31.27 18.19 -5.76
CA HIS A 320 -32.69 18.34 -5.41
C HIS A 320 -32.88 18.51 -3.90
N ARG A 321 -33.75 19.44 -3.49
CA ARG A 321 -34.15 19.61 -2.08
C ARG A 321 -35.16 18.52 -1.70
N TRP A 322 -34.76 17.58 -0.86
CA TRP A 322 -35.61 16.45 -0.43
C TRP A 322 -36.27 16.65 0.93
N ALA A 323 -35.66 17.46 1.80
CA ALA A 323 -36.22 17.82 3.10
C ALA A 323 -36.03 19.30 3.41
N THR A 324 -37.05 19.97 3.94
CA THR A 324 -36.94 21.35 4.44
C THR A 324 -37.35 21.40 5.89
N LYS A 325 -36.43 21.79 6.77
CA LYS A 325 -36.66 21.97 8.21
C LYS A 325 -37.30 20.76 8.91
N GLN A 326 -36.81 19.55 8.61
CA GLN A 326 -37.29 18.29 9.16
C GLN A 326 -36.44 17.84 10.35
N GLY A 327 -36.94 18.06 11.56
CA GLY A 327 -36.29 17.64 12.81
C GLY A 327 -35.18 18.59 13.27
N GLY A 328 -34.81 18.52 14.56
CA GLY A 328 -33.82 19.43 15.15
C GLY A 328 -32.38 19.17 14.70
N ILE A 329 -31.54 20.22 14.75
CA ILE A 329 -30.08 20.11 14.80
C ILE A 329 -29.59 20.60 16.17
N TYR A 330 -28.82 19.75 16.85
CA TYR A 330 -28.38 19.85 18.24
C TYR A 330 -26.85 19.98 18.34
N GLY A 331 -26.11 19.65 17.26
CA GLY A 331 -24.66 19.81 17.10
C GLY A 331 -23.82 18.64 17.62
N ASN A 332 -24.45 17.63 18.22
CA ASN A 332 -23.78 16.44 18.76
C ASN A 332 -24.42 15.12 18.30
N GLU A 333 -25.35 15.18 17.35
CA GLU A 333 -25.96 14.00 16.75
C GLU A 333 -24.97 13.20 15.93
N LYS A 334 -25.32 11.94 15.70
CA LYS A 334 -24.60 11.03 14.83
C LYS A 334 -25.51 10.62 13.70
N TRP A 335 -25.08 10.88 12.48
CA TRP A 335 -25.84 10.66 11.26
C TRP A 335 -25.23 9.49 10.50
N VAL A 336 -26.07 8.63 9.95
CA VAL A 336 -25.70 7.46 9.17
C VAL A 336 -26.74 7.23 8.06
N THR A 337 -26.39 6.40 7.08
CA THR A 337 -27.25 5.99 5.97
C THR A 337 -27.51 4.50 5.97
N GLY A 338 -28.59 4.07 5.33
CA GLY A 338 -28.94 2.67 5.15
C GLY A 338 -30.43 2.45 4.88
N ASP A 339 -30.80 1.31 4.33
CA ASP A 339 -32.19 0.89 4.12
C ASP A 339 -32.79 0.35 5.42
N PHE A 340 -33.09 1.25 6.35
CA PHE A 340 -33.63 0.88 7.67
C PHE A 340 -35.04 0.27 7.57
N ASN A 341 -35.76 0.50 6.48
CA ASN A 341 -37.15 0.09 6.33
C ASN A 341 -37.34 -1.16 5.42
N GLY A 342 -36.33 -1.53 4.64
CA GLY A 342 -36.27 -2.73 3.82
C GLY A 342 -37.00 -2.58 2.48
N ASP A 343 -37.11 -1.36 1.95
CA ASP A 343 -37.80 -1.09 0.68
C ASP A 343 -36.86 -0.90 -0.52
N GLY A 344 -35.58 -1.16 -0.33
CA GLY A 344 -34.52 -1.07 -1.33
C GLY A 344 -34.10 0.36 -1.66
N LYS A 345 -34.38 1.33 -0.79
CA LYS A 345 -33.85 2.70 -0.87
C LYS A 345 -33.18 3.05 0.43
N ASP A 346 -32.03 3.70 0.33
CA ASP A 346 -31.37 4.19 1.52
C ASP A 346 -32.15 5.34 2.15
N ASP A 347 -32.15 5.35 3.47
CA ASP A 347 -32.70 6.37 4.33
C ASP A 347 -31.54 7.13 5.03
N ILE A 348 -31.87 8.21 5.73
CA ILE A 348 -30.92 8.91 6.60
C ILE A 348 -31.40 8.82 8.04
N ALA A 349 -30.61 8.24 8.94
CA ALA A 349 -30.94 8.16 10.36
C ALA A 349 -30.03 9.03 11.21
N LYS A 350 -30.53 9.47 12.37
CA LYS A 350 -29.72 10.15 13.38
C LYS A 350 -30.00 9.66 14.80
N ALA A 351 -28.92 9.55 15.58
CA ALA A 351 -28.96 9.36 17.02
C ALA A 351 -28.64 10.68 17.75
N PHE A 352 -29.41 11.02 18.78
CA PHE A 352 -29.21 12.24 19.56
C PHE A 352 -29.57 12.06 21.05
N PRO A 353 -28.85 12.71 21.99
CA PRO A 353 -29.10 12.52 23.41
C PRO A 353 -30.18 13.47 23.96
N ASP A 354 -30.96 12.99 24.95
CA ASP A 354 -31.72 13.89 25.82
C ASP A 354 -30.86 14.54 26.92
N SER A 355 -31.49 15.32 27.80
CA SER A 355 -30.82 15.98 28.92
C SER A 355 -30.16 15.02 29.93
N ASN A 356 -30.47 13.72 29.87
CA ASN A 356 -29.89 12.69 30.72
C ASN A 356 -28.93 11.77 29.94
N SER A 357 -28.48 12.20 28.75
CA SER A 357 -27.59 11.43 27.88
C SER A 357 -28.19 10.10 27.42
N LEU A 358 -29.52 9.99 27.32
CA LEU A 358 -30.18 8.81 26.73
C LEU A 358 -30.44 9.05 25.25
N ALA A 359 -30.10 8.08 24.40
CA ALA A 359 -30.20 8.18 22.95
C ALA A 359 -31.65 8.12 22.44
N TYR A 360 -31.96 8.98 21.47
CA TYR A 360 -33.19 9.04 20.70
C TYR A 360 -32.82 8.91 19.22
N PHE A 361 -33.76 8.36 18.44
CA PHE A 361 -33.53 8.05 17.04
C PHE A 361 -34.64 8.62 16.18
N ASP A 362 -34.25 9.36 15.16
CA ASP A 362 -35.11 9.85 14.10
C ASP A 362 -34.60 9.28 12.76
N VAL A 363 -35.50 8.93 11.86
CA VAL A 363 -35.19 8.43 10.52
C VAL A 363 -35.93 9.27 9.49
N HIS A 364 -35.18 9.76 8.51
CA HIS A 364 -35.66 10.46 7.33
C HIS A 364 -35.85 9.42 6.22
N ILE A 365 -37.07 8.88 6.15
CA ILE A 365 -37.46 7.80 5.24
C ILE A 365 -37.53 8.32 3.81
N SER A 366 -36.82 7.68 2.89
CA SER A 366 -36.85 7.97 1.47
C SER A 366 -38.08 7.36 0.80
N ASN A 367 -38.67 8.09 -0.14
CA ASN A 367 -39.62 7.54 -1.11
C ASN A 367 -39.09 7.60 -2.55
N GLY A 368 -37.79 7.83 -2.71
CA GLY A 368 -37.10 7.99 -3.99
C GLY A 368 -37.20 9.37 -4.64
N SER A 369 -37.82 10.34 -3.97
CA SER A 369 -37.87 11.73 -4.44
C SER A 369 -37.93 12.79 -3.34
N SER A 370 -38.08 12.37 -2.09
CA SER A 370 -38.15 13.23 -0.90
C SER A 370 -37.96 12.38 0.35
N PHE A 371 -37.66 13.05 1.47
CA PHE A 371 -37.62 12.41 2.78
C PHE A 371 -38.85 12.76 3.63
N SER A 372 -39.31 11.81 4.45
CA SER A 372 -40.26 12.04 5.54
C SER A 372 -39.66 11.66 6.89
N LEU A 373 -39.85 12.51 7.89
CA LEU A 373 -39.28 12.29 9.22
C LEU A 373 -40.18 11.41 10.09
N GLU A 374 -39.60 10.35 10.65
CA GLU A 374 -40.20 9.48 11.64
C GLU A 374 -39.34 9.36 12.90
N HIS A 375 -39.98 9.10 14.04
CA HIS A 375 -39.31 8.89 15.32
C HIS A 375 -39.29 7.41 15.67
N TRP A 376 -38.11 6.81 15.71
CA TRP A 376 -37.94 5.34 15.76
C TRP A 376 -37.41 4.81 17.09
N GLY A 377 -36.96 5.67 18.00
CA GLY A 377 -36.41 5.22 19.26
C GLY A 377 -36.38 6.28 20.36
N THR A 378 -36.86 5.90 21.55
CA THR A 378 -36.83 6.73 22.75
C THR A 378 -35.98 6.05 23.81
N LYS A 379 -34.97 6.76 24.34
CA LYS A 379 -34.15 6.33 25.48
C LYS A 379 -33.47 4.96 25.29
N GLN A 380 -32.93 4.73 24.11
CA GLN A 380 -32.27 3.49 23.71
C GLN A 380 -30.80 3.49 24.20
N GLY A 381 -30.60 3.43 25.52
CA GLY A 381 -29.26 3.40 26.12
C GLY A 381 -28.53 4.75 26.16
N GLY A 382 -27.34 4.76 26.78
CA GLY A 382 -26.55 5.97 26.99
C GLY A 382 -25.78 6.44 25.74
N MET A 383 -25.63 7.76 25.60
CA MET A 383 -24.83 8.43 24.57
C MET A 383 -24.03 9.55 25.23
N TYR A 384 -22.74 9.27 25.47
CA TYR A 384 -21.82 10.09 26.26
C TYR A 384 -20.81 10.86 25.40
N GLY A 385 -20.76 10.59 24.09
CA GLY A 385 -20.04 11.36 23.08
C GLY A 385 -18.69 10.78 22.65
N ASN A 386 -18.21 9.72 23.31
CA ASN A 386 -16.99 9.00 22.95
C ASN A 386 -17.25 7.69 22.18
N GLU A 387 -18.52 7.37 21.92
CA GLU A 387 -18.91 6.21 21.13
C GLU A 387 -18.76 6.47 19.64
N THR A 388 -18.44 5.42 18.88
CA THR A 388 -18.55 5.45 17.42
C THR A 388 -19.88 4.83 17.01
N TRP A 389 -20.56 5.46 16.06
CA TRP A 389 -21.90 5.12 15.62
C TRP A 389 -21.87 4.84 14.13
N LEU A 390 -22.41 3.69 13.74
CA LEU A 390 -22.33 3.10 12.40
C LEU A 390 -23.66 2.40 12.09
N SER A 391 -23.90 2.08 10.82
CA SER A 391 -25.07 1.32 10.34
C SER A 391 -24.64 0.10 9.53
N GLY A 392 -25.57 -0.83 9.36
CA GLY A 392 -25.42 -2.03 8.52
C GLY A 392 -26.43 -3.12 8.88
N ASP A 393 -26.67 -4.08 7.99
CA ASP A 393 -27.54 -5.23 8.22
C ASP A 393 -26.79 -6.31 9.02
N PHE A 394 -26.56 -6.04 10.31
CA PHE A 394 -25.84 -6.96 11.16
C PHE A 394 -26.61 -8.27 11.38
N ASN A 395 -27.93 -8.29 11.16
CA ASN A 395 -28.79 -9.42 11.46
C ASN A 395 -29.14 -10.29 10.23
N GLY A 396 -28.93 -9.77 9.02
CA GLY A 396 -29.14 -10.45 7.75
C GLY A 396 -30.60 -10.53 7.33
N ASP A 397 -31.45 -9.61 7.77
CA ASP A 397 -32.88 -9.60 7.44
C ASP A 397 -33.25 -8.64 6.29
N GLY A 398 -32.25 -8.04 5.65
CA GLY A 398 -32.39 -7.09 4.55
C GLY A 398 -32.85 -5.70 5.00
N LYS A 399 -32.66 -5.36 6.28
CA LYS A 399 -32.81 -4.00 6.79
C LYS A 399 -31.55 -3.61 7.53
N ASP A 400 -31.10 -2.39 7.28
CA ASP A 400 -30.00 -1.86 8.05
C ASP A 400 -30.42 -1.62 9.50
N ASP A 401 -29.47 -1.84 10.39
CA ASP A 401 -29.55 -1.57 11.81
C ASP A 401 -28.68 -0.36 12.16
N PHE A 402 -28.93 0.25 13.31
CA PHE A 402 -28.06 1.31 13.85
C PHE A 402 -27.25 0.71 14.99
N ALA A 403 -25.95 0.94 15.08
CA ALA A 403 -25.13 0.37 16.15
C ALA A 403 -24.11 1.35 16.70
N LYS A 404 -23.70 1.09 17.95
CA LYS A 404 -22.60 1.81 18.59
C LYS A 404 -21.55 0.86 19.13
N VAL A 405 -20.31 1.30 19.03
CA VAL A 405 -19.17 0.73 19.72
C VAL A 405 -18.64 1.72 20.75
N PHE A 406 -18.40 1.24 21.97
CA PHE A 406 -17.97 2.06 23.09
C PHE A 406 -17.00 1.30 24.00
N GLN A 407 -16.22 2.05 24.77
CA GLN A 407 -15.18 1.49 25.63
C GLN A 407 -15.76 1.08 26.99
N GLU A 408 -15.52 -0.16 27.39
CA GLU A 408 -15.76 -0.69 28.73
C GLU A 408 -14.51 -1.45 29.19
N ASP A 409 -13.92 -1.05 30.33
CA ASP A 409 -12.70 -1.65 30.88
C ASP A 409 -11.54 -1.80 29.85
N SER A 410 -11.34 -0.78 29.01
CA SER A 410 -10.33 -0.76 27.92
C SER A 410 -10.57 -1.75 26.78
N HIS A 411 -11.78 -2.29 26.68
CA HIS A 411 -12.21 -3.18 25.60
C HIS A 411 -13.45 -2.63 24.90
N ALA A 412 -13.74 -3.12 23.69
CA ALA A 412 -14.90 -2.66 22.93
C ALA A 412 -16.16 -3.41 23.35
N SER A 413 -17.26 -2.69 23.51
CA SER A 413 -18.61 -3.25 23.71
C SER A 413 -19.55 -2.69 22.64
N PHE A 414 -20.52 -3.50 22.24
CA PHE A 414 -21.35 -3.24 21.06
C PHE A 414 -22.83 -3.33 21.45
N ASP A 415 -23.54 -2.22 21.27
CA ASP A 415 -25.00 -2.19 21.32
C ASP A 415 -25.52 -2.03 19.89
N VAL A 416 -26.36 -2.96 19.44
CA VAL A 416 -27.06 -2.91 18.16
C VAL A 416 -28.50 -2.54 18.40
N HIS A 417 -28.98 -1.53 17.69
CA HIS A 417 -30.35 -1.05 17.65
C HIS A 417 -31.02 -1.66 16.43
N VAL A 418 -31.53 -2.88 16.62
CA VAL A 418 -32.08 -3.69 15.53
C VAL A 418 -33.33 -3.04 14.96
N SER A 419 -33.39 -2.86 13.65
CA SER A 419 -34.55 -2.34 12.94
C SER A 419 -35.64 -3.40 12.81
N ASN A 420 -36.90 -2.97 12.89
CA ASN A 420 -38.04 -3.77 12.43
C ASN A 420 -38.80 -3.10 11.27
N GLY A 421 -38.18 -2.11 10.64
CA GLY A 421 -38.72 -1.30 9.56
C GLY A 421 -39.64 -0.16 9.98
N THR A 422 -39.86 0.03 11.28
CA THR A 422 -40.64 1.18 11.82
C THR A 422 -40.12 1.70 13.16
N SER A 423 -39.15 1.03 13.77
CA SER A 423 -38.55 1.37 15.06
C SER A 423 -37.28 0.58 15.29
N PHE A 424 -36.47 1.03 16.23
CA PHE A 424 -35.27 0.34 16.67
C PHE A 424 -35.42 -0.29 18.06
N VAL A 425 -34.77 -1.45 18.26
CA VAL A 425 -34.71 -2.14 19.56
C VAL A 425 -33.26 -2.41 19.96
N ILE A 426 -32.80 -1.80 21.06
CA ILE A 426 -31.44 -2.00 21.57
C ILE A 426 -31.20 -3.42 22.09
N GLN A 427 -30.05 -3.99 21.72
CA GLN A 427 -29.52 -5.25 22.21
C GLN A 427 -28.00 -5.16 22.41
N ARG A 428 -27.47 -5.76 23.48
CA ARG A 428 -26.02 -5.92 23.69
C ARG A 428 -25.55 -7.15 22.93
N TRP A 429 -24.77 -6.96 21.89
CA TRP A 429 -24.28 -8.06 21.04
C TRP A 429 -22.90 -8.55 21.42
N ALA A 430 -22.09 -7.70 22.05
CA ALA A 430 -20.81 -8.08 22.61
C ALA A 430 -20.36 -7.18 23.76
N THR A 431 -19.64 -7.75 24.71
CA THR A 431 -19.13 -7.06 25.90
C THR A 431 -17.64 -7.31 26.02
N GLN A 432 -16.87 -6.23 26.14
CA GLN A 432 -15.42 -6.26 26.39
C GLN A 432 -14.62 -7.16 25.42
N GLN A 433 -14.85 -6.97 24.13
CA GLN A 433 -14.24 -7.73 23.04
C GLN A 433 -13.15 -6.90 22.35
N GLY A 434 -11.91 -7.40 22.35
CA GLY A 434 -10.78 -6.70 21.72
C GLY A 434 -10.38 -5.41 22.45
N GLY A 435 -9.17 -4.89 22.19
CA GLY A 435 -8.69 -3.66 22.83
C GLY A 435 -9.31 -2.40 22.23
N MET A 436 -9.54 -1.39 23.07
CA MET A 436 -9.85 0.00 22.67
C MET A 436 -8.64 0.88 22.95
N TYR A 437 -8.08 1.50 21.92
CA TYR A 437 -6.83 2.27 21.98
C TYR A 437 -7.06 3.78 21.83
N GLY A 438 -8.27 4.20 21.46
CA GLY A 438 -8.71 5.59 21.33
C GLY A 438 -8.33 6.27 20.02
N ASN A 439 -7.58 5.60 19.13
CA ASN A 439 -7.19 6.11 17.82
C ASN A 439 -7.50 5.14 16.67
N GLU A 440 -8.12 4.00 16.97
CA GLU A 440 -8.69 3.08 16.00
C GLU A 440 -9.75 3.75 15.11
N LYS A 441 -9.91 3.21 13.92
CA LYS A 441 -10.88 3.64 12.92
C LYS A 441 -11.85 2.50 12.68
N TRP A 442 -13.10 2.71 13.09
CA TRP A 442 -14.17 1.74 12.97
C TRP A 442 -14.95 1.96 11.67
N VAL A 443 -15.33 0.85 11.05
CA VAL A 443 -16.16 0.79 9.84
C VAL A 443 -17.05 -0.46 9.92
N THR A 444 -18.02 -0.58 9.03
CA THR A 444 -18.97 -1.70 8.94
C THR A 444 -19.10 -2.20 7.51
N GLY A 445 -19.44 -3.48 7.35
CA GLY A 445 -19.61 -4.14 6.05
C GLY A 445 -19.52 -5.66 6.11
N ASP A 446 -19.97 -6.35 5.07
CA ASP A 446 -19.89 -7.82 4.93
C ASP A 446 -18.51 -8.26 4.44
N PHE A 447 -17.51 -8.19 5.33
CA PHE A 447 -16.14 -8.55 4.97
C PHE A 447 -15.98 -10.06 4.71
N ASN A 448 -16.91 -10.88 5.20
CA ASN A 448 -16.82 -12.35 5.15
C ASN A 448 -17.65 -12.99 4.01
N GLY A 449 -18.60 -12.24 3.45
CA GLY A 449 -19.45 -12.64 2.33
C GLY A 449 -20.62 -13.55 2.72
N ASP A 450 -21.11 -13.46 3.97
CA ASP A 450 -22.23 -14.27 4.46
C ASP A 450 -23.58 -13.53 4.49
N GLY A 451 -23.62 -12.33 3.93
CA GLY A 451 -24.79 -11.47 3.83
C GLY A 451 -25.19 -10.82 5.14
N LYS A 452 -24.26 -10.70 6.10
CA LYS A 452 -24.43 -9.90 7.32
C LYS A 452 -23.27 -8.94 7.44
N ASP A 453 -23.58 -7.71 7.82
CA ASP A 453 -22.53 -6.76 8.10
C ASP A 453 -21.81 -7.12 9.40
N ASP A 454 -20.51 -6.87 9.39
CA ASP A 454 -19.62 -7.00 10.53
C ASP A 454 -19.15 -5.63 11.00
N PHE A 455 -18.52 -5.58 12.17
CA PHE A 455 -17.71 -4.43 12.57
C PHE A 455 -16.23 -4.70 12.30
N ALA A 456 -15.52 -3.77 11.69
CA ALA A 456 -14.07 -3.85 11.55
C ALA A 456 -13.39 -2.61 12.13
N LYS A 457 -12.15 -2.78 12.59
CA LYS A 457 -11.30 -1.65 12.99
C LYS A 457 -9.88 -1.74 12.47
N ALA A 458 -9.36 -0.60 12.01
CA ALA A 458 -7.93 -0.38 11.79
C ALA A 458 -7.30 0.26 13.03
N PHE A 459 -6.15 -0.24 13.48
CA PHE A 459 -5.40 0.35 14.60
C PHE A 459 -3.88 0.24 14.42
N PRO A 460 -3.08 1.21 14.87
CA PRO A 460 -1.64 1.17 14.70
C PRO A 460 -0.92 0.38 15.80
N ASP A 461 0.16 -0.31 15.44
CA ASP A 461 1.15 -0.76 16.42
C ASP A 461 2.09 0.36 16.88
N SER A 462 3.07 0.02 17.72
CA SER A 462 4.07 0.97 18.22
C SER A 462 4.98 1.56 17.13
N ASN A 463 4.96 1.01 15.92
CA ASN A 463 5.69 1.51 14.75
C ASN A 463 4.77 2.18 13.72
N SER A 464 3.53 2.51 14.10
CA SER A 464 2.52 3.10 13.22
C SER A 464 2.15 2.22 12.03
N LEU A 465 2.26 0.89 12.15
CA LEU A 465 1.76 -0.04 11.14
C LEU A 465 0.34 -0.50 11.49
N ALA A 466 -0.55 -0.48 10.50
CA ALA A 466 -1.96 -0.83 10.70
C ALA A 466 -2.16 -2.34 10.95
N TYR A 467 -3.04 -2.66 11.89
CA TYR A 467 -3.60 -3.97 12.16
C TYR A 467 -5.12 -3.89 12.00
N PHE A 468 -5.73 -5.01 11.65
CA PHE A 468 -7.17 -5.11 11.48
C PHE A 468 -7.75 -6.22 12.35
N ASP A 469 -8.78 -5.86 13.10
CA ASP A 469 -9.66 -6.79 13.79
C ASP A 469 -11.04 -6.72 13.12
N VAL A 470 -11.69 -7.87 12.97
CA VAL A 470 -13.08 -7.99 12.52
C VAL A 470 -13.89 -8.66 13.61
N HIS A 471 -15.03 -8.06 13.92
CA HIS A 471 -16.04 -8.52 14.84
C HIS A 471 -17.17 -9.11 14.00
N VAL A 472 -16.99 -10.38 13.63
CA VAL A 472 -17.86 -11.11 12.71
C VAL A 472 -19.25 -11.32 13.32
N SER A 473 -20.30 -10.94 12.60
CA SER A 473 -21.68 -11.13 13.02
C SER A 473 -22.15 -12.56 12.78
N ASN A 474 -22.98 -13.09 13.69
CA ASN A 474 -23.77 -14.28 13.45
C ASN A 474 -25.29 -14.01 13.40
N GLY A 475 -25.65 -12.74 13.31
CA GLY A 475 -27.03 -12.25 13.28
C GLY A 475 -27.66 -11.98 14.66
N SER A 476 -26.89 -12.15 15.74
CA SER A 476 -27.36 -11.85 17.11
C SER A 476 -26.24 -11.53 18.11
N SER A 477 -24.98 -11.65 17.70
CA SER A 477 -23.79 -11.38 18.50
C SER A 477 -22.57 -11.27 17.58
N PHE A 478 -21.47 -10.74 18.11
CA PHE A 478 -20.20 -10.62 17.39
C PHE A 478 -19.12 -11.56 17.96
N SER A 479 -18.25 -12.09 17.09
CA SER A 479 -17.03 -12.85 17.45
C SER A 479 -15.77 -12.19 16.89
N LEU A 480 -14.69 -12.14 17.67
CA LEU A 480 -13.49 -11.37 17.32
C LEU A 480 -12.52 -12.24 16.55
N GLU A 481 -12.08 -11.72 15.42
CA GLU A 481 -11.05 -12.29 14.58
C GLU A 481 -9.99 -11.26 14.22
N HIS A 482 -8.77 -11.73 13.94
CA HIS A 482 -7.62 -10.89 13.62
C HIS A 482 -7.25 -11.08 12.15
N TRP A 483 -7.60 -10.12 11.31
CA TRP A 483 -7.61 -10.25 9.85
C TRP A 483 -6.51 -9.47 9.15
N GLY A 484 -5.57 -8.87 9.89
CA GLY A 484 -4.44 -8.24 9.23
C GLY A 484 -3.40 -7.72 10.20
N ALA A 485 -2.14 -7.90 9.85
CA ALA A 485 -1.00 -7.37 10.59
C ALA A 485 -0.08 -6.60 9.64
N LYS A 486 0.36 -5.43 10.08
CA LYS A 486 1.35 -4.59 9.39
C LYS A 486 0.96 -4.16 7.97
N GLN A 487 -0.28 -3.73 7.83
CA GLN A 487 -0.91 -3.38 6.56
C GLN A 487 -0.63 -1.91 6.19
N GLY A 488 0.65 -1.57 6.07
CA GLY A 488 1.10 -0.21 5.76
C GLY A 488 0.97 0.78 6.92
N GLY A 489 1.41 2.01 6.67
CA GLY A 489 1.45 3.08 7.69
C GLY A 489 0.05 3.60 8.06
N MET A 490 -0.11 3.98 9.32
CA MET A 490 -1.27 4.66 9.90
C MET A 490 -0.77 5.75 10.86
N TYR A 491 -0.86 7.00 10.41
CA TYR A 491 -0.28 8.19 11.05
C TYR A 491 -1.35 9.12 11.63
N GLY A 492 -2.62 8.82 11.42
CA GLY A 492 -3.77 9.41 12.10
C GLY A 492 -4.56 10.45 11.29
N ASN A 493 -4.02 10.90 10.15
CA ASN A 493 -4.67 11.84 9.24
C ASN A 493 -5.30 11.15 8.02
N GLU A 494 -5.24 9.82 7.96
CA GLU A 494 -5.90 9.04 6.91
C GLU A 494 -7.40 8.93 7.16
N ILE A 495 -8.14 8.85 6.06
CA ILE A 495 -9.57 8.59 6.03
C ILE A 495 -9.75 7.10 5.75
N TRP A 496 -10.58 6.45 6.53
CA TRP A 496 -10.76 5.01 6.56
C TRP A 496 -12.23 4.71 6.32
N MET A 497 -12.52 3.86 5.34
CA MET A 497 -13.85 3.53 4.83
C MET A 497 -13.87 2.04 4.43
N SER A 498 -15.04 1.45 4.23
CA SER A 498 -15.20 0.06 3.78
C SER A 498 -16.34 -0.13 2.82
N GLY A 499 -16.13 -0.94 1.79
CA GLY A 499 -17.10 -1.21 0.74
C GLY A 499 -16.55 -2.23 -0.26
N ASP A 500 -17.37 -2.76 -1.17
CA ASP A 500 -16.98 -3.76 -2.17
C ASP A 500 -16.26 -3.07 -3.35
N PHE A 501 -15.04 -2.63 -3.10
CA PHE A 501 -14.25 -1.95 -4.13
C PHE A 501 -13.88 -2.93 -5.25
N ASP A 502 -13.65 -4.22 -4.94
CA ASP A 502 -13.15 -5.19 -5.90
C ASP A 502 -14.25 -5.95 -6.71
N GLY A 503 -15.50 -5.84 -6.27
CA GLY A 503 -16.74 -6.40 -6.85
C GLY A 503 -16.88 -7.90 -6.65
N ASP A 504 -16.27 -8.44 -5.60
CA ASP A 504 -16.31 -9.86 -5.30
C ASP A 504 -17.45 -10.28 -4.36
N GLY A 505 -18.28 -9.31 -3.94
CA GLY A 505 -19.40 -9.46 -3.04
C GLY A 505 -19.01 -9.48 -1.56
N ARG A 506 -17.78 -9.06 -1.23
CA ARG A 506 -17.34 -8.80 0.14
C ARG A 506 -16.90 -7.36 0.25
N ASP A 507 -17.15 -6.77 1.40
CA ASP A 507 -16.58 -5.48 1.69
C ASP A 507 -15.08 -5.58 1.98
N ASP A 508 -14.38 -4.53 1.56
CA ASP A 508 -12.95 -4.33 1.72
C ASP A 508 -12.70 -3.18 2.70
N PHE A 509 -11.45 -3.05 3.16
CA PHE A 509 -11.03 -1.86 3.90
C PHE A 509 -10.28 -0.92 2.96
N ALA A 510 -10.55 0.38 2.96
CA ALA A 510 -9.73 1.35 2.23
C ALA A 510 -9.24 2.49 3.10
N LYS A 511 -8.05 3.00 2.77
CA LYS A 511 -7.56 4.27 3.28
C LYS A 511 -7.23 5.25 2.17
N VAL A 512 -7.65 6.49 2.40
CA VAL A 512 -7.29 7.65 1.60
C VAL A 512 -6.38 8.55 2.43
N PHE A 513 -5.23 8.90 1.88
CA PHE A 513 -4.23 9.70 2.61
C PHE A 513 -3.57 10.73 1.70
N GLN A 514 -3.10 11.80 2.33
CA GLN A 514 -2.42 12.88 1.63
C GLN A 514 -0.98 12.50 1.30
N ASP A 515 -0.64 12.51 0.02
CA ASP A 515 0.73 12.42 -0.51
C ASP A 515 0.97 13.66 -1.38
N ASP A 516 1.82 14.57 -0.91
CA ASP A 516 2.21 15.79 -1.64
C ASP A 516 0.99 16.64 -2.06
N SER A 517 0.10 16.90 -1.09
CA SER A 517 -1.16 17.64 -1.27
C SER A 517 -2.17 17.00 -2.24
N ARG A 518 -2.01 15.71 -2.55
CA ARG A 518 -2.92 14.94 -3.39
C ARG A 518 -3.35 13.65 -2.70
N ALA A 519 -4.47 13.06 -3.13
CA ALA A 519 -4.98 11.84 -2.51
C ALA A 519 -4.26 10.60 -3.06
N SER A 520 -3.88 9.68 -2.18
CA SER A 520 -3.43 8.33 -2.49
C SER A 520 -4.32 7.32 -1.79
N PHE A 521 -4.49 6.15 -2.42
CA PHE A 521 -5.53 5.18 -2.08
C PHE A 521 -4.89 3.81 -1.89
N ASP A 522 -4.94 3.29 -0.69
CA ASP A 522 -4.63 1.88 -0.40
C ASP A 522 -5.94 1.15 -0.13
N VAL A 523 -6.19 0.07 -0.87
CA VAL A 523 -7.32 -0.84 -0.65
C VAL A 523 -6.76 -2.15 -0.08
N HIS A 524 -7.41 -2.64 0.96
CA HIS A 524 -7.10 -3.84 1.70
C HIS A 524 -8.19 -4.85 1.38
N VAL A 525 -7.93 -5.62 0.32
CA VAL A 525 -8.93 -6.52 -0.26
C VAL A 525 -9.18 -7.70 0.68
N SER A 526 -10.44 -7.98 0.99
CA SER A 526 -10.87 -9.11 1.81
C SER A 526 -10.82 -10.41 1.02
N ASN A 527 -10.49 -11.51 1.69
CA ASN A 527 -10.72 -12.87 1.17
C ASN A 527 -11.70 -13.67 2.04
N GLY A 528 -12.43 -12.97 2.91
CA GLY A 528 -13.36 -13.52 3.89
C GLY A 528 -12.71 -14.04 5.18
N THR A 529 -11.38 -13.94 5.32
CA THR A 529 -10.67 -14.31 6.56
C THR A 529 -9.43 -13.43 6.85
N ASN A 530 -9.01 -12.59 5.92
CA ASN A 530 -7.81 -11.76 6.00
C ASN A 530 -7.87 -10.66 4.93
N PHE A 531 -7.08 -9.60 5.13
CA PHE A 531 -6.94 -8.49 4.19
C PHE A 531 -5.58 -8.46 3.48
N ALA A 532 -5.57 -8.07 2.21
CA ALA A 532 -4.36 -7.86 1.42
C ALA A 532 -4.27 -6.43 0.87
N ILE A 533 -3.27 -5.67 1.31
CA ILE A 533 -3.05 -4.28 0.85
C ILE A 533 -2.60 -4.20 -0.62
N GLN A 534 -3.20 -3.26 -1.35
CA GLN A 534 -2.84 -2.83 -2.69
C GLN A 534 -2.92 -1.31 -2.81
N ARG A 535 -1.93 -0.69 -3.47
CA ARG A 535 -1.98 0.73 -3.84
C ARG A 535 -2.74 0.90 -5.15
N TRP A 536 -3.93 1.48 -5.10
CA TRP A 536 -4.80 1.62 -6.28
C TRP A 536 -4.60 2.93 -7.05
N ALA A 537 -4.24 4.00 -6.32
CA ALA A 537 -3.89 5.27 -6.93
C ALA A 537 -2.91 6.04 -6.06
N THR A 538 -2.04 6.80 -6.71
CA THR A 538 -1.09 7.70 -6.06
C THR A 538 -1.30 9.10 -6.59
N ARG A 539 -1.38 10.08 -5.69
CA ARG A 539 -1.38 11.52 -6.01
C ARG A 539 -2.46 11.94 -7.03
N GLN A 540 -3.70 11.47 -6.85
CA GLN A 540 -4.89 11.86 -7.63
C GLN A 540 -5.67 12.99 -6.93
N GLY A 541 -6.09 13.99 -7.71
CA GLY A 541 -6.84 15.14 -7.20
C GLY A 541 -6.07 15.98 -6.17
N GLY A 542 -6.68 17.08 -5.72
CA GLY A 542 -6.21 17.78 -4.52
C GLY A 542 -6.75 17.13 -3.24
N MET A 543 -5.96 17.14 -2.17
CA MET A 543 -6.40 16.78 -0.82
C MET A 543 -5.82 17.81 0.14
N TYR A 544 -6.68 18.64 0.72
CA TYR A 544 -6.33 19.82 1.51
C TYR A 544 -6.84 19.73 2.96
N GLY A 545 -7.61 18.69 3.29
CA GLY A 545 -8.01 18.34 4.64
C GLY A 545 -9.38 18.89 5.08
N ASN A 546 -10.11 19.53 4.17
CA ASN A 546 -11.46 20.04 4.41
C ASN A 546 -12.50 19.40 3.45
N GLU A 547 -12.12 18.33 2.76
CA GLU A 547 -13.00 17.57 1.91
C GLU A 547 -13.81 16.54 2.73
N ASN A 548 -15.07 16.34 2.36
CA ASN A 548 -15.88 15.25 2.91
C ASN A 548 -15.81 14.06 1.97
N TRP A 549 -15.36 12.92 2.48
CA TRP A 549 -15.21 11.69 1.71
C TRP A 549 -16.33 10.72 2.03
N ALA A 550 -16.74 9.98 1.01
CA ALA A 550 -17.68 8.88 1.13
C ALA A 550 -17.38 7.84 0.04
N ILE A 551 -18.07 6.72 0.11
CA ILE A 551 -17.96 5.60 -0.81
C ILE A 551 -19.35 5.17 -1.27
N GLY A 552 -19.39 4.39 -2.35
CA GLY A 552 -20.60 3.81 -2.92
C GLY A 552 -20.46 3.54 -4.41
N ASP A 553 -21.31 2.71 -4.99
CA ASP A 553 -21.37 2.44 -6.43
C ASP A 553 -22.14 3.57 -7.13
N PHE A 554 -21.50 4.73 -7.26
CA PHE A 554 -22.12 5.90 -7.88
C PHE A 554 -22.37 5.68 -9.38
N ASN A 555 -21.73 4.68 -10.01
CA ASN A 555 -21.77 4.48 -11.45
C ASN A 555 -22.60 3.28 -11.92
N GLY A 556 -22.95 2.39 -11.00
CA GLY A 556 -23.78 1.20 -11.20
C GLY A 556 -23.00 0.05 -11.85
N ASP A 557 -21.68 -0.04 -11.68
CA ASP A 557 -20.86 -1.11 -12.24
C ASP A 557 -20.60 -2.27 -11.28
N GLY A 558 -21.16 -2.21 -10.06
CA GLY A 558 -20.98 -3.21 -9.02
C GLY A 558 -19.64 -3.09 -8.29
N HIS A 559 -19.00 -1.93 -8.35
CA HIS A 559 -17.83 -1.60 -7.55
C HIS A 559 -18.06 -0.32 -6.76
N ASP A 560 -17.72 -0.33 -5.49
CA ASP A 560 -17.73 0.92 -4.73
C ASP A 560 -16.64 1.86 -5.23
N ASP A 561 -17.01 3.12 -5.40
CA ASP A 561 -16.14 4.21 -5.84
C ASP A 561 -15.81 5.15 -4.67
N PHE A 562 -14.73 5.92 -4.81
CA PHE A 562 -14.39 6.95 -3.82
C PHE A 562 -14.86 8.33 -4.25
N THR A 563 -15.75 8.93 -3.46
CA THR A 563 -16.27 10.27 -3.71
C THR A 563 -15.75 11.25 -2.69
N LYS A 564 -15.48 12.48 -3.12
CA LYS A 564 -15.23 13.61 -2.23
C LYS A 564 -16.02 14.84 -2.63
N SER A 565 -16.56 15.55 -1.65
CA SER A 565 -17.03 16.92 -1.84
C SER A 565 -16.08 17.93 -1.23
N PHE A 566 -15.96 19.08 -1.88
CA PHE A 566 -15.06 20.14 -1.46
C PHE A 566 -15.56 21.53 -1.85
N ASN A 567 -15.11 22.53 -1.09
CA ASN A 567 -15.42 23.92 -1.34
C ASN A 567 -14.54 24.48 -2.46
N ASN A 568 -15.15 25.05 -3.50
CA ASN A 568 -14.46 25.90 -4.47
C ASN A 568 -15.27 27.17 -4.72
N GLY A 569 -14.83 28.28 -4.14
CA GLY A 569 -15.48 29.58 -4.30
C GLY A 569 -16.82 29.73 -3.56
N GLY A 570 -17.03 28.97 -2.48
CA GLY A 570 -18.27 28.99 -1.68
C GLY A 570 -19.33 27.99 -2.13
N SER A 571 -19.03 27.17 -3.15
CA SER A 571 -19.96 26.21 -3.71
C SER A 571 -19.41 24.79 -3.68
N ALA A 572 -20.30 23.81 -3.57
CA ALA A 572 -19.93 22.41 -3.53
C ALA A 572 -19.46 21.91 -4.90
N ASN A 573 -18.33 21.21 -4.92
CA ASN A 573 -17.83 20.47 -6.06
C ASN A 573 -17.62 19.02 -5.63
N ILE A 574 -17.87 18.07 -6.54
CA ILE A 574 -17.81 16.64 -6.23
C ILE A 574 -16.97 15.95 -7.29
N ASP A 575 -15.91 15.28 -6.82
CA ASP A 575 -15.08 14.40 -7.64
C ASP A 575 -15.34 12.94 -7.22
N VAL A 576 -15.43 12.05 -8.20
CA VAL A 576 -15.59 10.60 -8.03
C VAL A 576 -14.36 9.90 -8.62
N HIS A 577 -13.78 8.96 -7.89
CA HIS A 577 -12.66 8.13 -8.32
C HIS A 577 -13.20 6.74 -8.61
N LEU A 578 -13.43 6.50 -9.90
CA LEU A 578 -14.09 5.30 -10.39
C LEU A 578 -13.11 4.15 -10.53
N LYS A 579 -13.51 2.92 -10.22
CA LYS A 579 -12.70 1.77 -10.61
C LYS A 579 -12.63 1.59 -12.15
N ARG A 580 -11.56 0.99 -12.65
CA ARG A 580 -11.29 0.80 -14.10
C ARG A 580 -11.28 -0.65 -14.54
#